data_AF-A0A9P1G6I3-F1
#
_entry.id   AF-A0A9P1G6I3-F1
#
_cell.length_a   1.000
_cell.length_b   1.000
_cell.length_c   1.000
_cell.angle_alpha   90.00
_cell.angle_beta   90.00
_cell.angle_gamma   90.00
#
_symmetry.space_group_name_H-M   'P 1'
#
loop_
_entity.id
_entity.type
_entity.pdbx_description
1 polymer ?
#
loop_
_entity_poly.entity_id
_entity_poly.type
_entity_poly.pdbx_seq_one_letter_code
_entity_poly.pdbx_strand_id
1 'polypeptide(L)'
;MSLFFPWCCKPWSAEKAHVDQNTEYVRALPLSSSNQPHFPKAMIYSGEQDQPAEMQQASVSRTLEPVRCMVPQLSTENQEKVRLQMAVRRFVQDATEGMSVDLLDEDSGTATVARLQLDRRLQCLQLSMPDETRIYKMQDMIAIFRDKEFTSLVPGLSHLSGRCVAVDFCTERDFRLCFQFKDSEHRDNFYSCLKILRMSLDTLENPQSDED
;
A
#
# COMPACT_ATOMS: atom_id res chain seq x y z
N MET A 1 -30.05 24.80 2.00
CA MET A 1 -28.75 25.50 1.86
C MET A 1 -27.75 24.46 1.38
N SER A 2 -27.40 24.51 0.11
CA SER A 2 -26.56 23.52 -0.56
C SER A 2 -25.12 24.04 -0.57
N LEU A 3 -24.23 23.42 0.20
CA LEU A 3 -22.80 23.74 0.18
C LEU A 3 -22.12 22.91 -0.91
N PHE A 4 -22.04 23.50 -2.10
CA PHE A 4 -21.11 23.12 -3.15
C PHE A 4 -19.70 23.48 -2.68
N PHE A 5 -18.85 22.47 -2.43
CA PHE A 5 -17.41 22.69 -2.37
C PHE A 5 -16.86 22.72 -3.81
N PRO A 6 -16.30 23.84 -4.29
CA PRO A 6 -15.67 23.87 -5.58
C PRO A 6 -14.34 23.14 -5.49
N TRP A 7 -14.23 22.02 -6.20
CA TRP A 7 -12.95 21.49 -6.66
C TRP A 7 -12.17 22.63 -7.34
N CYS A 8 -11.19 23.20 -6.64
CA CYS A 8 -10.11 23.95 -7.26
C CYS A 8 -9.14 22.97 -7.95
N CYS A 9 -9.64 22.24 -8.95
CA CYS A 9 -8.78 21.75 -10.01
C CYS A 9 -8.35 22.98 -10.80
N LYS A 10 -7.17 23.54 -10.49
CA LYS A 10 -6.49 24.38 -11.48
C LYS A 10 -6.32 23.51 -12.72
N PRO A 11 -6.85 23.90 -13.89
CA PRO A 11 -6.55 23.18 -15.11
C PRO A 11 -5.04 23.25 -15.31
N TRP A 12 -4.41 22.09 -15.36
CA TRP A 12 -3.08 21.90 -15.92
C TRP A 12 -3.08 22.61 -17.28
N SER A 13 -2.47 23.80 -17.34
CA SER A 13 -2.33 24.53 -18.60
C SER A 13 -1.34 23.75 -19.43
N ALA A 14 -1.88 22.99 -20.38
CA ALA A 14 -1.14 22.40 -21.48
C ALA A 14 -0.61 23.55 -22.37
N GLU A 15 0.46 24.19 -21.93
CA GLU A 15 1.19 25.16 -22.74
C GLU A 15 2.07 24.39 -23.73
N LYS A 16 1.46 24.13 -24.89
CA LYS A 16 2.05 23.95 -26.22
C LYS A 16 3.58 23.84 -26.26
N ALA A 17 4.09 22.62 -26.15
CA ALA A 17 5.36 22.28 -26.78
C ALA A 17 5.13 22.20 -28.30
N HIS A 18 5.65 23.19 -29.00
CA HIS A 18 5.71 23.26 -30.46
C HIS A 18 6.52 22.06 -30.97
N VAL A 19 5.85 21.13 -31.66
CA VAL A 19 6.48 19.99 -32.32
C VAL A 19 7.16 20.52 -33.58
N ASP A 20 8.48 20.73 -33.51
CA ASP A 20 9.30 20.77 -34.71
C ASP A 20 9.41 19.36 -35.27
N GLN A 21 8.72 19.13 -36.38
CA GLN A 21 8.90 17.99 -37.24
C GLN A 21 10.30 18.05 -37.84
N ASN A 22 11.25 17.28 -37.30
CA ASN A 22 12.43 16.89 -38.05
C ASN A 22 12.44 15.38 -38.24
N THR A 23 12.09 14.99 -39.46
CA THR A 23 12.09 13.63 -39.98
C THR A 23 13.51 13.31 -40.42
N GLU A 24 14.23 12.47 -39.66
CA GLU A 24 15.44 11.86 -40.18
C GLU A 24 15.43 10.34 -39.98
N TYR A 25 15.30 9.68 -41.13
CA TYR A 25 15.43 8.25 -41.34
C TYR A 25 16.79 7.74 -40.84
N VAL A 26 16.82 6.79 -39.90
CA VAL A 26 18.00 5.93 -39.71
C VAL A 26 17.59 4.47 -39.52
N ARG A 27 17.66 3.75 -40.64
CA ARG A 27 18.11 2.36 -40.86
C ARG A 27 17.93 1.34 -39.73
N ALA A 28 17.06 0.37 -40.01
CA ALA A 28 17.03 -0.95 -39.38
C ALA A 28 18.37 -1.69 -39.54
N LEU A 29 18.81 -2.36 -38.47
CA LEU A 29 19.86 -3.38 -38.49
C LEU A 29 19.33 -4.69 -37.87
N PRO A 30 19.88 -5.84 -38.29
CA PRO A 30 19.23 -7.15 -38.15
C PRO A 30 19.45 -7.83 -36.79
N LEU A 31 18.48 -8.70 -36.47
CA LEU A 31 18.48 -9.66 -35.37
C LEU A 31 19.70 -10.59 -35.43
N SER A 32 20.41 -10.71 -34.30
CA SER A 32 21.38 -11.77 -34.00
C SER A 32 21.00 -12.31 -32.61
N SER A 33 20.31 -13.46 -32.53
CA SER A 33 20.86 -14.82 -32.50
C SER A 33 21.61 -15.17 -31.21
N SER A 34 21.00 -16.10 -30.47
CA SER A 34 21.62 -17.12 -29.60
C SER A 34 22.57 -16.69 -28.48
N ASN A 35 22.20 -16.99 -27.23
CA ASN A 35 22.92 -17.98 -26.40
C ASN A 35 22.21 -18.22 -25.05
N GLN A 36 21.54 -19.37 -24.93
CA GLN A 36 21.52 -20.19 -23.71
C GLN A 36 22.96 -20.69 -23.41
N PRO A 37 23.28 -21.34 -22.26
CA PRO A 37 22.49 -21.71 -21.08
C PRO A 37 23.24 -21.42 -19.75
N HIS A 38 22.71 -21.89 -18.61
CA HIS A 38 23.40 -22.75 -17.63
C HIS A 38 22.90 -22.51 -16.19
N PHE A 39 21.95 -23.34 -15.73
CA PHE A 39 21.55 -23.45 -14.33
C PHE A 39 22.50 -24.40 -13.58
N PRO A 40 23.17 -23.98 -12.48
CA PRO A 40 23.78 -24.92 -11.56
C PRO A 40 22.75 -25.52 -10.58
N LYS A 41 23.07 -26.77 -10.23
CA LYS A 41 22.28 -27.78 -9.51
C LYS A 41 21.95 -27.43 -8.07
N ALA A 42 20.84 -28.03 -7.65
CA ALA A 42 20.40 -28.22 -6.28
C ALA A 42 21.49 -28.73 -5.33
N MET A 43 21.50 -28.17 -4.11
CA MET A 43 22.07 -28.81 -2.92
C MET A 43 20.91 -29.13 -1.98
N ILE A 44 20.67 -30.43 -1.85
CA ILE A 44 19.80 -31.06 -0.86
C ILE A 44 20.57 -31.01 0.46
N TYR A 45 19.99 -30.39 1.50
CA TYR A 45 20.47 -30.56 2.88
C TYR A 45 19.40 -31.31 3.67
N SER A 46 19.61 -32.61 3.77
CA SER A 46 18.93 -33.48 4.74
C SER A 46 19.60 -33.27 6.09
N GLY A 47 18.95 -32.52 6.97
CA GLY A 47 19.35 -32.35 8.37
C GLY A 47 18.46 -33.22 9.26
N GLU A 48 19.00 -34.37 9.62
CA GLU A 48 18.49 -35.41 10.53
C GLU A 48 18.62 -34.98 12.01
N GLN A 49 17.81 -35.59 12.89
CA GLN A 49 17.92 -35.68 14.36
C GLN A 49 17.63 -34.40 15.18
N ASP A 50 16.94 -34.43 16.32
CA ASP A 50 16.77 -35.50 17.31
C ASP A 50 15.48 -35.23 18.14
N GLN A 51 14.75 -36.30 18.46
CA GLN A 51 13.63 -36.30 19.42
C GLN A 51 14.11 -36.99 20.69
N PRO A 52 13.99 -36.35 21.87
CA PRO A 52 13.78 -37.09 23.09
C PRO A 52 12.28 -37.16 23.40
N ALA A 53 11.79 -38.39 23.36
CA ALA A 53 10.58 -38.81 24.04
C ALA A 53 10.73 -38.52 25.54
N GLU A 54 9.76 -37.81 26.13
CA GLU A 54 9.49 -37.97 27.55
C GLU A 54 8.02 -38.30 27.80
N MET A 55 7.90 -39.52 28.30
CA MET A 55 6.72 -40.24 28.70
C MET A 55 6.44 -39.87 30.16
N GLN A 56 5.28 -39.26 30.45
CA GLN A 56 4.75 -39.32 31.81
C GLN A 56 3.22 -39.36 31.83
N GLN A 57 2.77 -40.55 32.20
CA GLN A 57 1.40 -40.91 32.55
C GLN A 57 1.05 -40.30 33.91
N ALA A 58 -0.10 -39.63 33.99
CA ALA A 58 -0.89 -39.61 35.22
C ALA A 58 -2.35 -39.29 34.88
N SER A 59 -3.14 -40.35 34.87
CA SER A 59 -4.59 -40.41 34.85
C SER A 59 -5.20 -39.76 36.09
N VAL A 60 -6.06 -38.75 35.91
CA VAL A 60 -7.16 -38.46 36.84
C VAL A 60 -8.40 -38.08 36.03
N SER A 61 -9.25 -39.08 35.79
CA SER A 61 -10.59 -38.90 35.23
C SER A 61 -11.46 -38.13 36.22
N ARG A 62 -11.68 -36.83 35.96
CA ARG A 62 -12.83 -36.10 36.49
C ARG A 62 -13.74 -35.76 35.33
N THR A 63 -14.76 -36.59 35.17
CA THR A 63 -15.92 -36.37 34.30
C THR A 63 -16.68 -35.15 34.81
N LEU A 64 -16.31 -33.97 34.31
CA LEU A 64 -17.12 -32.78 34.40
C LEU A 64 -17.98 -32.75 33.13
N GLU A 65 -19.29 -32.86 33.34
CA GLU A 65 -20.32 -32.64 32.34
C GLU A 65 -19.97 -31.42 31.47
N PRO A 66 -20.02 -31.53 30.13
CA PRO A 66 -19.74 -30.42 29.24
C PRO A 66 -20.83 -29.36 29.43
N VAL A 67 -20.55 -28.35 30.25
CA VAL A 67 -21.32 -27.11 30.28
C VAL A 67 -21.31 -26.59 28.85
N ARG A 68 -22.46 -26.73 28.18
CA ARG A 68 -22.68 -26.16 26.85
C ARG A 68 -22.62 -24.65 27.00
N CYS A 69 -21.40 -24.10 26.95
CA CYS A 69 -21.20 -22.69 26.73
C CYS A 69 -21.89 -22.36 25.41
N MET A 70 -23.01 -21.65 25.50
CA MET A 70 -23.62 -21.02 24.35
C MET A 70 -22.62 -19.98 23.85
N VAL A 71 -21.71 -20.39 22.97
CA VAL A 71 -20.83 -19.48 22.24
C VAL A 71 -21.77 -18.57 21.47
N PRO A 72 -21.84 -17.26 21.78
CA PRO A 72 -22.67 -16.35 21.03
C PRO A 72 -22.19 -16.41 19.58
N GLN A 73 -23.04 -16.91 18.68
CA GLN A 73 -22.80 -16.81 17.25
C GLN A 73 -22.87 -15.34 16.89
N LEU A 74 -21.72 -14.66 16.96
CA LEU A 74 -21.57 -13.33 16.39
C LEU A 74 -21.97 -13.42 14.92
N SER A 75 -22.93 -12.59 14.53
CA SER A 75 -23.32 -12.42 13.13
C SER A 75 -22.08 -12.20 12.26
N THR A 76 -22.12 -12.69 11.02
CA THR A 76 -21.02 -12.56 10.05
C THR A 76 -20.54 -11.12 9.90
N GLU A 77 -21.46 -10.15 9.99
CA GLU A 77 -21.18 -8.71 9.98
C GLU A 77 -20.25 -8.25 11.12
N ASN A 78 -20.47 -8.73 12.35
CA ASN A 78 -19.61 -8.37 13.49
C ASN A 78 -18.19 -8.92 13.35
N GLN A 79 -18.03 -10.09 12.71
CA GLN A 79 -16.72 -10.68 12.49
C GLN A 79 -15.90 -9.88 11.47
N GLU A 80 -16.53 -9.43 10.38
CA GLU A 80 -15.86 -8.62 9.36
C GLU A 80 -15.38 -7.27 9.92
N LYS A 81 -16.22 -6.61 10.73
CA LYS A 81 -15.84 -5.37 11.42
C LYS A 81 -14.62 -5.55 12.32
N VAL A 82 -14.59 -6.61 13.13
CA VAL A 82 -13.44 -6.92 14.01
C VAL A 82 -12.18 -7.19 13.17
N ARG A 83 -12.30 -7.95 12.07
CA ARG A 83 -11.16 -8.21 11.17
C ARG A 83 -10.62 -6.92 10.56
N LEU A 84 -11.49 -6.03 10.11
CA LEU A 84 -11.08 -4.74 9.54
C LEU A 84 -10.39 -3.86 10.59
N GLN A 85 -10.94 -3.75 11.79
CA GLN A 85 -10.33 -3.00 12.89
C GLN A 85 -8.94 -3.53 13.25
N MET A 86 -8.78 -4.85 13.29
CA MET A 86 -7.49 -5.48 13.53
C MET A 86 -6.48 -5.18 12.42
N ALA A 87 -6.90 -5.22 11.15
CA ALA A 87 -6.05 -4.89 10.01
C ALA A 87 -5.57 -3.44 10.06
N VAL A 88 -6.47 -2.49 10.31
CA VAL A 88 -6.13 -1.06 10.44
C VAL A 88 -5.21 -0.83 11.62
N ARG A 89 -5.49 -1.44 12.78
CA ARG A 89 -4.64 -1.30 13.97
C ARG A 89 -3.22 -1.81 13.72
N ARG A 90 -3.09 -2.96 13.07
CA ARG A 90 -1.77 -3.52 12.71
C ARG A 90 -1.04 -2.62 11.73
N PHE A 91 -1.74 -2.15 10.69
CA PHE A 91 -1.17 -1.21 9.73
C PHE A 91 -0.63 0.05 10.41
N VAL A 92 -1.42 0.66 11.32
CA VAL A 92 -0.99 1.85 12.06
C VAL A 92 0.23 1.54 12.92
N GLN A 93 0.25 0.41 13.62
CA GLN A 93 1.41 0.00 14.41
C GLN A 93 2.66 -0.11 13.54
N ASP A 94 2.60 -0.91 12.47
CA ASP A 94 3.71 -1.13 11.55
C ASP A 94 4.16 0.20 10.92
N ALA A 95 3.21 1.08 10.56
CA ALA A 95 3.50 2.40 10.03
C ALA A 95 4.17 3.32 11.06
N THR A 96 3.75 3.32 12.32
CA THR A 96 4.36 4.17 13.34
C THR A 96 5.76 3.72 13.74
N GLU A 97 6.03 2.40 13.68
CA GLU A 97 7.36 1.82 13.84
C GLU A 97 8.24 2.05 12.59
N GLY A 98 7.61 2.27 11.45
CA GLY A 98 8.23 2.53 10.15
C GLY A 98 8.35 1.25 9.34
N MET A 99 7.58 1.16 8.25
CA MET A 99 7.52 -0.01 7.37
C MET A 99 8.36 0.22 6.10
N SER A 100 8.93 -0.85 5.54
CA SER A 100 9.63 -0.80 4.24
C SER A 100 8.62 -0.81 3.10
N VAL A 101 8.80 0.08 2.13
CA VAL A 101 7.96 0.20 0.92
C VAL A 101 8.83 0.41 -0.31
N ASP A 102 8.33 0.03 -1.48
CA ASP A 102 8.98 0.32 -2.75
C ASP A 102 8.31 1.54 -3.40
N LEU A 103 9.04 2.65 -3.53
CA LEU A 103 8.59 3.85 -4.25
C LEU A 103 8.95 3.73 -5.72
N LEU A 104 7.96 3.85 -6.58
CA LEU A 104 8.09 3.75 -8.02
C LEU A 104 8.23 5.14 -8.63
N ASP A 105 9.31 5.36 -9.37
CA ASP A 105 9.51 6.56 -10.16
C ASP A 105 8.63 6.51 -11.43
N GLU A 106 7.82 7.54 -11.66
CA GLU A 106 6.82 7.55 -12.74
C GLU A 106 7.44 7.55 -14.13
N ASP A 107 8.60 8.19 -14.27
CA ASP A 107 9.28 8.39 -15.55
C ASP A 107 10.13 7.17 -15.95
N SER A 108 10.92 6.64 -15.00
CA SER A 108 11.82 5.51 -15.25
C SER A 108 11.19 4.15 -14.99
N GLY A 109 10.11 4.08 -14.19
CA GLY A 109 9.54 2.83 -13.70
C GLY A 109 10.45 2.09 -12.72
N THR A 110 11.49 2.76 -12.19
CA THR A 110 12.43 2.17 -11.24
C THR A 110 11.85 2.22 -9.83
N ALA A 111 11.95 1.11 -9.10
CA ALA A 111 11.55 1.04 -7.71
C ALA A 111 12.73 1.33 -6.77
N THR A 112 12.53 2.24 -5.82
CA THR A 112 13.48 2.61 -4.78
C THR A 112 12.92 2.20 -3.43
N VAL A 113 13.69 1.45 -2.64
CA VAL A 113 13.29 1.08 -1.28
C VAL A 113 13.30 2.32 -0.39
N ALA A 114 12.19 2.58 0.27
CA ALA A 114 12.03 3.65 1.25
C ALA A 114 11.42 3.12 2.55
N ARG A 115 11.57 3.89 3.63
CA ARG A 115 10.90 3.64 4.89
C ARG A 115 9.76 4.63 5.08
N LEU A 116 8.53 4.12 5.08
CA LEU A 116 7.32 4.89 5.37
C LEU A 116 7.04 4.85 6.87
N GLN A 117 6.90 6.02 7.48
CA GLN A 117 6.59 6.16 8.89
C GLN A 117 5.44 7.14 9.14
N LEU A 118 4.46 6.76 9.95
CA LEU A 118 3.45 7.68 10.46
C LEU A 118 3.88 8.24 11.82
N ASP A 119 3.57 9.50 12.09
CA ASP A 119 3.74 10.05 13.44
C ASP A 119 2.68 9.48 14.41
N ARG A 120 2.90 9.65 15.72
CA ARG A 120 1.99 9.09 16.75
C ARG A 120 0.57 9.66 16.67
N ARG A 121 0.39 10.83 16.06
CA ARG A 121 -0.91 11.49 15.89
C ARG A 121 -1.55 11.18 14.54
N LEU A 122 -0.88 10.41 13.67
CA LEU A 122 -1.34 10.08 12.32
C LEU A 122 -1.64 11.31 11.44
N GLN A 123 -0.96 12.42 11.73
CA GLN A 123 -1.08 13.69 11.03
C GLN A 123 -0.03 13.83 9.93
N CYS A 124 1.11 13.15 10.06
CA CYS A 124 2.22 13.24 9.13
C CYS A 124 2.66 11.84 8.68
N LEU A 125 2.88 11.70 7.39
CA LEU A 125 3.53 10.58 6.73
C LEU A 125 4.94 10.99 6.33
N GLN A 126 5.94 10.35 6.91
CA GLN A 126 7.34 10.54 6.59
C GLN A 126 7.81 9.42 5.66
N LEU A 127 8.53 9.78 4.60
CA LEU A 127 9.25 8.85 3.74
C LEU A 127 10.74 9.13 3.84
N SER A 128 11.49 8.14 4.32
CA SER A 128 12.94 8.17 4.38
C SER A 128 13.52 7.28 3.28
N MET A 129 14.15 7.92 2.31
CA MET A 129 14.95 7.33 1.25
C MET A 129 16.45 7.42 1.62
N PRO A 130 17.36 6.75 0.90
CA PRO A 130 18.79 6.79 1.22
C PRO A 130 19.39 8.20 1.30
N ASP A 131 18.96 9.09 0.40
CA ASP A 131 19.57 10.43 0.25
C ASP A 131 18.71 11.56 0.81
N GLU A 132 17.45 11.28 1.15
CA GLU A 132 16.50 12.32 1.53
C GLU A 132 15.39 11.80 2.46
N THR A 133 14.80 12.71 3.22
CA THR A 133 13.59 12.44 4.00
C THR A 133 12.54 13.49 3.68
N ARG A 134 11.35 13.03 3.31
CA ARG A 134 10.21 13.87 2.93
C ARG A 134 9.08 13.67 3.93
N ILE A 135 8.37 14.75 4.26
CA ILE A 135 7.26 14.74 5.21
C ILE A 135 6.02 15.27 4.49
N TYR A 136 4.96 14.48 4.50
CA TYR A 136 3.67 14.77 3.90
C TYR A 136 2.64 14.89 5.01
N LYS A 137 1.83 15.95 5.00
CA LYS A 137 0.70 16.03 5.93
C LYS A 137 -0.43 15.18 5.39
N MET A 138 -1.05 14.39 6.26
CA MET A 138 -2.17 13.53 5.87
C MET A 138 -3.40 14.33 5.42
N GLN A 139 -3.60 15.52 5.97
CA GLN A 139 -4.63 16.49 5.53
C GLN A 139 -4.43 16.97 4.08
N ASP A 140 -3.18 16.94 3.58
CA ASP A 140 -2.88 17.39 2.22
C ASP A 140 -3.14 16.28 1.20
N MET A 141 -3.55 15.07 1.63
CA MET A 141 -3.84 13.93 0.76
C MET A 141 -5.17 14.10 0.02
N ILE A 142 -5.10 14.29 -1.30
CA ILE A 142 -6.24 14.56 -2.17
C ILE A 142 -6.94 13.27 -2.60
N ALA A 143 -6.17 12.25 -2.96
CA ALA A 143 -6.72 11.05 -3.56
C ALA A 143 -5.78 9.86 -3.45
N ILE A 144 -6.36 8.66 -3.47
CA ILE A 144 -5.66 7.38 -3.44
C ILE A 144 -6.24 6.55 -4.59
N PHE A 145 -5.38 6.08 -5.49
CA PHE A 145 -5.77 5.42 -6.73
C PHE A 145 -5.16 4.02 -6.82
N ARG A 146 -5.88 3.09 -7.45
CA ARG A 146 -5.40 1.72 -7.75
C ARG A 146 -5.96 1.21 -9.06
N ASP A 147 -5.42 0.10 -9.56
CA ASP A 147 -5.93 -0.61 -10.74
C ASP A 147 -6.11 0.32 -11.97
N LYS A 148 -7.34 0.44 -12.49
CA LYS A 148 -7.67 1.24 -13.68
C LYS A 148 -7.45 2.73 -13.47
N GLU A 149 -7.66 3.22 -12.25
CA GLU A 149 -7.41 4.62 -11.91
C GLU A 149 -5.92 4.91 -11.99
N PHE A 150 -5.10 4.01 -11.44
CA PHE A 150 -3.64 4.08 -11.55
C PHE A 150 -3.17 4.07 -13.01
N THR A 151 -3.71 3.16 -13.84
CA THR A 151 -3.39 3.12 -15.28
C THR A 151 -3.74 4.41 -16.03
N SER A 152 -4.83 5.07 -15.61
CA SER A 152 -5.24 6.33 -16.24
C SER A 152 -4.29 7.48 -15.87
N LEU A 153 -3.67 7.42 -14.69
CA LEU A 153 -2.74 8.42 -14.19
C LEU A 153 -1.31 8.22 -14.71
N VAL A 154 -0.83 6.98 -14.74
CA VAL A 154 0.53 6.63 -15.14
C VAL A 154 0.49 5.53 -16.21
N PRO A 155 0.09 5.87 -17.46
CA PRO A 155 -0.14 4.88 -18.52
C PRO A 155 1.11 4.10 -18.92
N GLY A 156 2.31 4.70 -18.77
CA GLY A 156 3.59 4.01 -19.00
C GLY A 156 3.81 2.81 -18.06
N LEU A 157 3.20 2.82 -16.88
CA LEU A 157 3.30 1.77 -15.86
C LEU A 157 2.02 0.93 -15.74
N SER A 158 1.17 0.95 -16.77
CA SER A 158 -0.09 0.18 -16.82
C SER A 158 0.07 -1.31 -16.52
N HIS A 159 1.16 -1.91 -16.96
CA HIS A 159 1.50 -3.32 -16.73
C HIS A 159 1.78 -3.65 -15.25
N LEU A 160 2.03 -2.65 -14.40
CA LEU A 160 2.25 -2.80 -12.95
C LEU A 160 1.01 -2.46 -12.11
N SER A 161 -0.07 -1.96 -12.71
CA SER A 161 -1.27 -1.45 -12.01
C SER A 161 -1.89 -2.43 -11.00
N GLY A 162 -1.83 -3.74 -11.28
CA GLY A 162 -2.28 -4.80 -10.36
C GLY A 162 -1.51 -4.88 -9.03
N ARG A 163 -0.40 -4.15 -8.90
CA ARG A 163 0.50 -4.15 -7.75
C ARG A 163 0.90 -2.74 -7.30
N CYS A 164 0.23 -1.70 -7.80
CA CYS A 164 0.59 -0.31 -7.50
C CYS A 164 -0.56 0.46 -6.86
N VAL A 165 -0.21 1.41 -6.00
CA VAL A 165 -1.10 2.44 -5.45
C VAL A 165 -0.46 3.80 -5.70
N ALA A 166 -1.23 4.76 -6.22
CA ALA A 166 -0.79 6.16 -6.31
C ALA A 166 -1.51 7.01 -5.25
N VAL A 167 -0.80 7.94 -4.63
CA VAL A 167 -1.33 8.86 -3.63
C VAL A 167 -1.00 10.29 -4.05
N ASP A 168 -2.03 11.12 -4.24
CA ASP A 168 -1.85 12.52 -4.59
C ASP A 168 -1.92 13.41 -3.35
N PHE A 169 -0.99 14.36 -3.26
CA PHE A 169 -0.92 15.40 -2.24
C PHE A 169 -1.04 16.79 -2.87
N CYS A 170 -1.56 17.76 -2.11
CA CYS A 170 -1.66 19.17 -2.52
C CYS A 170 -0.29 19.89 -2.68
N THR A 171 0.82 19.25 -2.31
CA THR A 171 2.14 19.89 -2.26
C THR A 171 2.80 19.93 -3.64
N GLU A 172 3.33 21.10 -4.03
CA GLU A 172 3.78 21.37 -5.41
C GLU A 172 5.03 20.60 -5.89
N ARG A 173 5.90 20.08 -5.01
CA ARG A 173 7.14 19.41 -5.44
C ARG A 173 6.99 17.93 -5.75
N ASP A 174 6.15 17.24 -4.99
CA ASP A 174 5.97 15.78 -5.04
C ASP A 174 4.48 15.51 -4.93
N PHE A 175 3.75 15.93 -5.97
CA PHE A 175 2.30 15.90 -5.95
C PHE A 175 1.78 14.46 -5.92
N ARG A 176 2.57 13.47 -6.36
CA ARG A 176 2.17 12.06 -6.44
C ARG A 176 3.26 11.13 -5.93
N LEU A 177 2.83 10.15 -5.15
CA LEU A 177 3.65 9.04 -4.70
C LEU A 177 3.11 7.74 -5.26
N CYS A 178 3.92 6.99 -5.97
CA CYS A 178 3.57 5.67 -6.48
C CYS A 178 4.25 4.59 -5.62
N PHE A 179 3.46 3.73 -4.99
CA PHE A 179 3.93 2.61 -4.19
C PHE A 179 3.77 1.31 -4.97
N GLN A 180 4.81 0.50 -5.04
CA GLN A 180 4.77 -0.85 -5.59
C GLN A 180 4.75 -1.90 -4.47
N PHE A 181 3.99 -2.97 -4.70
CA PHE A 181 3.87 -4.09 -3.78
C PHE A 181 4.23 -5.40 -4.45
N LYS A 182 4.55 -6.40 -3.64
CA LYS A 182 4.88 -7.75 -4.11
C LYS A 182 3.68 -8.41 -4.80
N ASP A 183 2.50 -8.26 -4.22
CA ASP A 183 1.24 -8.86 -4.67
C ASP A 183 0.05 -7.90 -4.45
N SER A 184 -1.09 -8.28 -5.02
CA SER A 184 -2.33 -7.49 -4.95
C SER A 184 -2.94 -7.44 -3.55
N GLU A 185 -2.69 -8.46 -2.71
CA GLU A 185 -3.24 -8.52 -1.35
C GLU A 185 -2.59 -7.44 -0.47
N HIS A 186 -1.26 -7.33 -0.49
CA HIS A 186 -0.55 -6.27 0.23
C HIS A 186 -0.94 -4.88 -0.28
N ARG A 187 -1.07 -4.72 -1.60
CA ARG A 187 -1.56 -3.49 -2.22
C ARG A 187 -2.97 -3.12 -1.73
N ASP A 188 -3.90 -4.06 -1.70
CA ASP A 188 -5.28 -3.81 -1.30
C ASP A 188 -5.42 -3.53 0.19
N ASN A 189 -4.62 -4.20 1.02
CA ASN A 189 -4.53 -3.92 2.45
C ASN A 189 -3.99 -2.50 2.70
N PHE A 190 -2.91 -2.12 2.02
CA PHE A 190 -2.34 -0.77 2.09
C PHE A 190 -3.36 0.29 1.65
N TYR A 191 -3.97 0.11 0.46
CA TYR A 191 -4.99 1.00 -0.08
C TYR A 191 -6.15 1.20 0.90
N SER A 192 -6.70 0.10 1.44
CA SER A 192 -7.86 0.14 2.32
C SER A 192 -7.54 0.81 3.65
N CYS A 193 -6.40 0.49 4.26
CA CYS A 193 -5.98 1.11 5.51
C CYS A 193 -5.70 2.60 5.34
N LEU A 194 -4.98 3.00 4.29
CA LEU A 194 -4.68 4.40 4.02
C LEU A 194 -5.96 5.21 3.75
N LYS A 195 -6.94 4.62 3.04
CA LYS A 195 -8.23 5.25 2.79
C LYS A 195 -9.05 5.44 4.07
N ILE A 196 -9.06 4.46 4.97
CA ILE A 196 -9.72 4.59 6.28
C ILE A 196 -9.05 5.69 7.11
N LEU A 197 -7.72 5.75 7.13
CA LEU A 197 -6.99 6.80 7.83
C LEU A 197 -7.34 8.18 7.30
N ARG A 198 -7.34 8.37 5.98
CA ARG A 198 -7.76 9.62 5.36
C ARG A 198 -9.18 10.01 5.78
N MET A 199 -10.15 9.10 5.62
CA MET A 199 -11.55 9.36 5.99
C MET A 199 -11.71 9.73 7.47
N SER A 200 -10.89 9.15 8.36
CA SER A 200 -10.94 9.46 9.79
C SER A 200 -10.52 10.90 10.11
N LEU A 201 -9.63 11.50 9.30
CA LEU A 201 -9.20 12.88 9.48
C LEU A 201 -10.31 13.86 9.07
N ASP A 202 -11.04 13.57 8.01
CA ASP A 202 -12.16 14.40 7.54
C ASP A 202 -13.27 14.52 8.60
N THR A 203 -13.45 13.48 9.44
CA THR A 203 -14.46 13.51 10.52
C THR A 203 -14.09 14.39 11.71
N LEU A 204 -12.81 14.73 11.87
CA LEU A 204 -12.33 15.53 13.02
C LEU A 204 -12.40 17.03 12.75
N GLU A 205 -12.42 17.47 11.50
CA GLU A 205 -12.42 18.90 11.12
C GLU A 205 -13.80 19.55 11.15
N ASN A 206 -14.89 18.77 11.31
CA ASN A 206 -16.25 19.28 11.39
C ASN A 206 -16.92 18.94 12.74
N PRO A 207 -16.44 19.50 13.87
CA PRO A 207 -17.27 19.55 15.07
C PRO A 207 -18.46 20.46 14.74
N GLN A 208 -19.62 19.85 14.44
CA GLN A 208 -20.86 20.58 14.21
C GLN A 208 -21.06 21.61 15.32
N SER A 209 -21.18 22.87 14.88
CA SER A 209 -21.75 23.98 15.62
C SER A 209 -23.24 23.66 15.77
N ASP A 210 -23.58 22.78 16.71
CA ASP A 210 -24.93 22.69 17.24
C ASP A 210 -25.10 23.89 18.19
N GLU A 211 -25.26 25.08 17.60
CA GLU A 211 -25.77 26.27 18.30
C GLU A 211 -27.29 26.29 18.16
N ASP A 212 -27.93 26.48 19.32
CA ASP A 212 -29.37 26.40 19.66
C ASP A 212 -30.35 27.22 18.79
#